data_AF-P60975-F1
#
_entry.id   AF-P60975-F1
#
_cell.length_a   1.000
_cell.length_b   1.000
_cell.length_c   1.000
_cell.angle_alpha   90.00
_cell.angle_beta   90.00
_cell.angle_gamma   90.00
#
_symmetry.space_group_name_H-M   'P 1'
#
loop_
_entity.id
_entity.type
_entity.pdbx_description
1 polymer ?
#
loop_
_entity_poly.entity_id
_entity_poly.type
_entity_poly.pdbx_seq_one_letter_code
_entity_poly.pdbx_strand_id
1 'polypeptide(L)' 'ECLGFGKGCNPSNDQCCKSANLVCSRKHRWCKYEI' A
#
# COMPACT_ATOMS: atom_id res chain seq x y z
N GLU A 1 3.14 -12.74 -0.83
CA GLU A 1 3.68 -11.72 0.11
C GLU A 1 3.01 -10.39 -0.17
N CYS A 2 2.75 -9.60 0.87
CA CYS A 2 2.16 -8.26 0.75
C CYS A 2 3.14 -7.20 1.28
N LEU A 3 2.99 -5.97 0.83
CA LEU A 3 3.83 -4.84 1.17
C LEU A 3 3.35 -4.19 2.48
N GLY A 4 4.26 -4.11 3.46
CA GLY A 4 4.02 -3.42 4.72
C GLY A 4 3.99 -1.90 4.58
N PHE A 5 3.69 -1.20 5.68
CA PHE A 5 3.63 0.25 5.72
C PHE A 5 4.95 0.90 5.26
N GLY A 6 4.86 1.97 4.48
CA GLY A 6 6.02 2.70 3.95
C GLY A 6 6.73 2.02 2.79
N LYS A 7 6.37 0.78 2.43
CA LYS A 7 6.98 0.08 1.29
C LYS A 7 6.47 0.65 -0.02
N GLY A 8 7.39 0.80 -0.99
CA GLY A 8 7.06 1.24 -2.34
C GLY A 8 6.06 0.29 -2.99
N CYS A 9 5.02 0.85 -3.63
CA CYS A 9 3.91 0.10 -4.20
C CYS A 9 3.47 0.68 -5.54
N ASN A 10 2.77 -0.12 -6.34
CA ASN A 10 2.17 0.32 -7.59
C ASN A 10 0.65 0.52 -7.40
N PRO A 11 0.09 1.72 -7.63
CA PRO A 11 -1.36 1.93 -7.49
C PRO A 11 -2.21 1.17 -8.52
N SER A 12 -1.63 0.72 -9.64
CA SER A 12 -2.29 -0.15 -10.61
C SER A 12 -2.29 -1.62 -10.19
N ASN A 13 -1.42 -2.01 -9.26
CA ASN A 13 -1.34 -3.36 -8.71
C ASN A 13 -1.09 -3.27 -7.20
N ASP A 14 -2.16 -2.99 -6.45
CA ASP A 14 -2.09 -2.76 -5.01
C ASP A 14 -1.66 -4.03 -4.27
N GLN A 15 -0.38 -4.13 -3.99
CA GLN A 15 0.20 -5.26 -3.26
C GLN A 15 0.30 -4.98 -1.75
N CYS A 16 -0.33 -3.93 -1.23
CA CYS A 16 -0.25 -3.57 0.18
C CYS A 16 -1.01 -4.57 1.07
N CYS A 17 -0.54 -4.79 2.29
CA CYS A 17 -1.16 -5.72 3.22
C CYS A 17 -2.56 -5.26 3.66
N LYS A 18 -3.60 -5.74 2.98
CA LYS A 18 -5.02 -5.45 3.30
C LYS A 18 -5.43 -5.88 4.70
N SER A 19 -4.84 -6.96 5.23
CA SER A 19 -5.06 -7.38 6.61
C SER A 19 -4.65 -6.34 7.65
N ALA A 20 -3.78 -5.39 7.29
CA ALA A 20 -3.36 -4.27 8.14
C ALA A 20 -4.02 -2.95 7.72
N ASN A 21 -5.11 -2.99 6.93
CA ASN A 21 -5.78 -1.82 6.35
C ASN A 21 -4.82 -0.91 5.55
N LEU A 22 -3.90 -1.52 4.79
CA LEU A 22 -2.96 -0.77 3.96
C LEU A 22 -3.45 -0.66 2.50
N VAL A 23 -3.28 0.53 1.94
CA VAL A 23 -3.53 0.88 0.54
C VAL A 23 -2.33 1.60 -0.05
N CYS A 24 -2.12 1.40 -1.34
CA CYS A 24 -1.09 2.07 -2.09
C CYS A 24 -1.49 3.52 -2.34
N SER A 25 -0.70 4.45 -1.81
CA SER A 25 -0.89 5.87 -2.08
C SER A 25 -0.66 6.14 -3.56
N ARG A 26 -1.70 6.52 -4.31
CA ARG A 26 -1.57 6.90 -5.74
C ARG A 26 -0.60 8.07 -5.94
N LYS A 27 -0.57 9.00 -4.98
CA LYS A 27 0.29 10.19 -5.01
C LYS A 27 1.76 9.86 -4.72
N HIS A 28 2.00 9.13 -3.64
CA HIS A 28 3.36 8.94 -3.15
C HIS A 28 3.96 7.56 -3.47
N ARG A 29 3.16 6.63 -4.00
CA ARG A 29 3.57 5.28 -4.41
C ARG A 29 4.19 4.44 -3.27
N TRP A 30 3.64 4.57 -2.07
CA TRP A 30 3.94 3.69 -0.93
C TRP A 30 2.68 3.30 -0.16
N CYS A 31 2.73 2.15 0.53
CA CYS A 31 1.63 1.61 1.30
C CYS A 31 1.39 2.43 2.56
N LYS A 32 0.19 2.98 2.71
CA LYS A 32 -0.27 3.76 3.86
C LYS A 32 -1.56 3.17 4.42
N TYR A 33 -1.97 3.59 5.61
CA TYR A 33 -3.28 3.22 6.12
C TYR A 33 -4.41 3.83 5.29
N GLU A 34 -5.44 3.03 5.05
CA GLU A 34 -6.76 3.49 4.59
C GLU A 34 -7.46 4.12 5.81
N ILE A 35 -7.62 5.44 5.76
CA ILE A 35 -8.41 6.22 6.73
C ILE A 35 -9.69 6.61 6.02
#